data_AF-A0A3M8T079-F1
#
_entry.id   AF-A0A3M8T079-F1
#
_cell.length_a   1.000
_cell.length_b   1.000
_cell.length_c   1.000
_cell.angle_alpha   90.00
_cell.angle_beta   90.00
_cell.angle_gamma   90.00
#
_symmetry.space_group_name_H-M   'P 1'
#
loop_
_entity.id
_entity.type
_entity.pdbx_description
1 polymer ?
#
loop_
_entity_poly.entity_id
_entity_poly.type
_entity_poly.pdbx_seq_one_letter_code
_entity_poly.pdbx_strand_id
1 'polypeptide(L)'
;MRASALTPDYAPLPFGRVPDSTDPGARISIPSDAIAQFDAVLHELNPDAPRVDQARLQALAGWLMRLSPQEAHDVLELRLTRIEQLRALLVDPDWDADAAMRARLGKLLSYFDRAEDLIADSTPALGLLDDVLMFELAWPVFEAEAVEYGDFCDYRASEHPGGDAPAQRAAWLNDRLAELALLRHHARVHDSHYADVHVPDTTFRVVW
;
A
#
# COMPACT_ATOMS: atom_id res chain seq x y z
N MET A 1 13.17 10.64 -7.14
CA MET A 1 12.02 10.15 -6.35
C MET A 1 12.60 9.12 -5.40
N ARG A 2 12.71 9.41 -4.10
CA ARG A 2 12.89 8.31 -3.15
C ARG A 2 11.64 7.45 -3.30
N ALA A 3 11.82 6.21 -3.72
CA ALA A 3 10.74 5.25 -3.64
C ALA A 3 10.46 5.11 -2.14
N SER A 4 9.36 5.69 -1.65
CA SER A 4 8.92 5.39 -0.29
C SER A 4 8.80 3.88 -0.20
N ALA A 5 9.35 3.28 0.85
CA ALA A 5 9.40 1.83 1.07
C ALA A 5 8.02 1.13 1.11
N LEU A 6 6.94 1.88 0.87
CA LEU A 6 5.55 1.49 1.03
C LEU A 6 4.79 1.42 -0.30
N THR A 7 5.31 1.98 -1.39
CA THR A 7 4.76 1.75 -2.73
C THR A 7 5.12 0.32 -3.18
N PRO A 8 4.19 -0.52 -3.66
CA PRO A 8 4.44 -1.95 -3.84
C PRO A 8 5.49 -2.22 -4.92
N ASP A 9 6.55 -2.95 -4.58
CA ASP A 9 7.36 -3.72 -5.54
C ASP A 9 6.98 -5.22 -5.44
N TYR A 10 5.68 -5.51 -5.35
CA TYR A 10 5.18 -6.88 -5.41
C TYR A 10 3.89 -6.97 -6.21
N ALA A 11 3.69 -8.11 -6.86
CA ALA A 11 2.53 -8.34 -7.70
C ALA A 11 1.24 -8.37 -6.86
N PRO A 12 0.16 -7.67 -7.28
CA PRO A 12 -1.12 -7.73 -6.60
C PRO A 12 -1.63 -9.18 -6.55
N LEU A 13 -2.42 -9.52 -5.53
CA LEU A 13 -3.06 -10.83 -5.49
C LEU A 13 -3.85 -11.07 -6.80
N PRO A 14 -3.92 -12.31 -7.30
CA PRO A 14 -4.70 -12.64 -8.49
C PRO A 14 -6.22 -12.67 -8.19
N PHE A 15 -6.73 -11.65 -7.50
CA PHE A 15 -8.14 -11.50 -7.19
C PHE A 15 -8.90 -10.96 -8.42
N GLY A 16 -9.96 -11.64 -8.83
CA GLY A 16 -10.79 -11.24 -9.99
C GLY A 16 -10.32 -11.76 -11.35
N ARG A 17 -9.18 -12.47 -11.44
CA ARG A 17 -8.90 -13.32 -12.62
C ARG A 17 -9.69 -14.62 -12.47
N VAL A 18 -10.54 -14.91 -13.45
CA VAL A 18 -11.19 -16.22 -13.57
C VAL A 18 -10.06 -17.26 -13.71
N PRO A 19 -9.97 -18.27 -12.83
CA PRO A 19 -8.93 -19.27 -12.95
C PRO A 19 -9.15 -20.08 -14.24
N ASP A 20 -8.08 -20.29 -15.00
CA ASP A 20 -8.08 -21.12 -16.23
C ASP A 20 -8.40 -22.61 -15.94
N SER A 21 -8.39 -23.03 -14.68
CA SER A 21 -8.85 -24.34 -14.26
C SER A 21 -9.36 -24.33 -12.83
N THR A 22 -10.60 -24.82 -12.64
CA THR A 22 -11.15 -25.15 -11.33
C THR A 22 -10.50 -26.47 -10.88
N ASP A 23 -9.36 -26.40 -10.20
CA ASP A 23 -8.81 -27.58 -9.52
C ASP A 23 -9.72 -27.94 -8.33
N PRO A 24 -10.31 -29.15 -8.27
CA PRO A 24 -11.25 -29.55 -7.22
C PRO A 24 -10.66 -29.67 -5.81
N GLY A 25 -9.33 -29.51 -5.63
CA GLY A 25 -8.63 -29.79 -4.38
C GLY A 25 -8.87 -28.81 -3.22
N ALA A 26 -9.12 -27.53 -3.49
CA ALA A 26 -9.28 -26.48 -2.47
C ALA A 26 -10.74 -26.06 -2.30
N ARG A 27 -11.63 -27.00 -1.93
CA ARG A 27 -13.02 -26.65 -1.61
C ARG A 27 -13.12 -26.16 -0.19
N ILE A 28 -12.79 -24.89 0.04
CA ILE A 28 -13.21 -24.21 1.26
C ILE A 28 -14.72 -23.97 1.15
N SER A 29 -15.48 -24.41 2.14
CA SER A 29 -16.92 -24.13 2.26
C SER A 29 -17.09 -23.06 3.32
N ILE A 30 -17.19 -21.81 2.89
CA ILE A 30 -17.36 -20.67 3.79
C ILE A 30 -18.85 -20.33 3.86
N PRO A 31 -19.43 -20.14 5.05
CA PRO A 31 -20.82 -19.72 5.20
C PRO A 31 -21.10 -18.39 4.48
N SER A 32 -22.24 -18.30 3.80
CA SER A 32 -22.58 -17.12 2.99
C SER A 32 -22.76 -15.85 3.84
N ASP A 33 -23.21 -16.00 5.09
CA ASP A 33 -23.32 -14.94 6.08
C ASP A 33 -21.95 -14.41 6.52
N ALA A 34 -20.97 -15.29 6.70
CA ALA A 34 -19.59 -14.89 6.98
C ALA A 34 -18.99 -14.07 5.82
N ILE A 35 -19.20 -14.51 4.57
CA ILE A 35 -18.78 -13.75 3.38
C ILE A 35 -19.46 -12.39 3.32
N ALA A 36 -20.76 -12.33 3.61
CA ALA A 36 -21.50 -11.06 3.63
C ALA A 36 -20.98 -10.12 4.72
N GLN A 37 -20.59 -10.65 5.88
CA GLN A 37 -20.01 -9.85 6.97
C GLN A 37 -18.62 -9.32 6.60
N PHE A 38 -17.76 -10.16 6.01
CA PHE A 38 -16.47 -9.74 5.46
C PHE A 38 -16.65 -8.60 4.45
N ASP A 39 -17.52 -8.81 3.47
CA ASP A 39 -17.77 -7.86 2.40
C ASP A 39 -18.35 -6.53 2.93
N ALA A 40 -19.18 -6.59 3.97
CA ALA A 40 -19.67 -5.39 4.66
C ALA A 40 -18.54 -4.59 5.32
N VAL A 41 -17.66 -5.26 6.09
CA VAL A 41 -16.49 -4.59 6.71
C VAL A 41 -15.59 -3.97 5.64
N LEU A 42 -15.32 -4.71 4.55
CA LEU A 42 -14.51 -4.21 3.45
C LEU A 42 -15.10 -2.93 2.84
N HIS A 43 -16.41 -2.88 2.59
CA HIS A 43 -17.05 -1.69 1.99
C HIS A 43 -17.20 -0.52 2.96
N GLU A 44 -17.17 -0.76 4.26
CA GLU A 44 -17.07 0.31 5.25
C GLU A 44 -15.67 0.95 5.26
N LEU A 45 -14.63 0.18 4.93
CA LEU A 45 -13.24 0.65 4.82
C LEU A 45 -12.99 1.29 3.45
N ASN A 46 -13.32 0.58 2.38
CA ASN A 46 -13.15 0.96 0.98
C ASN A 46 -14.46 0.72 0.19
N PRO A 47 -15.30 1.76 0.02
CA PRO A 47 -16.57 1.63 -0.70
C PRO A 47 -16.45 1.21 -2.17
N ASP A 48 -15.29 1.45 -2.79
CA ASP A 48 -15.03 1.16 -4.20
C ASP A 48 -14.37 -0.23 -4.40
N ALA A 49 -14.19 -1.00 -3.32
CA ALA A 49 -13.60 -2.33 -3.39
C ALA A 49 -14.47 -3.30 -4.23
N PRO A 50 -13.84 -4.26 -4.93
CA PRO A 50 -14.59 -5.31 -5.60
C PRO A 50 -15.31 -6.20 -4.57
N ARG A 51 -16.55 -6.57 -4.87
CA ARG A 51 -17.31 -7.53 -4.05
C ARG A 51 -16.59 -8.86 -3.93
N VAL A 52 -16.64 -9.43 -2.74
CA VAL A 52 -16.10 -10.75 -2.43
C VAL A 52 -17.22 -11.78 -2.48
N ASP A 53 -16.97 -12.88 -3.20
CA ASP A 53 -17.90 -13.98 -3.32
C ASP A 53 -17.15 -15.32 -3.12
N GLN A 54 -17.93 -16.38 -2.90
CA GLN A 54 -17.41 -17.72 -2.66
C GLN A 54 -16.51 -18.22 -3.80
N ALA A 55 -16.84 -17.90 -5.06
CA ALA A 55 -16.08 -18.38 -6.21
C ALA A 55 -14.70 -17.71 -6.30
N ARG A 56 -14.62 -16.41 -6.01
CA ARG A 56 -13.36 -15.66 -5.96
C ARG A 56 -12.47 -16.12 -4.82
N LEU A 57 -13.04 -16.35 -3.63
CA LEU A 57 -12.30 -16.90 -2.48
C LEU A 57 -11.74 -18.29 -2.79
N GLN A 58 -12.53 -19.16 -3.41
CA GLN A 58 -12.07 -20.48 -3.84
C GLN A 58 -10.95 -20.40 -4.90
N ALA A 59 -11.07 -19.51 -5.87
CA ALA A 59 -10.04 -19.30 -6.88
C ALA A 59 -8.72 -18.83 -6.26
N LEU A 60 -8.79 -17.89 -5.32
CA LEU A 60 -7.64 -17.36 -4.60
C LEU A 60 -6.99 -18.42 -3.70
N ALA A 61 -7.78 -19.15 -2.93
CA ALA A 61 -7.30 -20.25 -2.11
C ALA A 61 -6.62 -21.35 -2.95
N GLY A 62 -7.26 -21.72 -4.08
CA GLY A 62 -6.68 -22.67 -5.02
C GLY A 62 -5.38 -22.17 -5.63
N TRP A 63 -5.23 -20.86 -5.89
CA TRP A 63 -3.96 -20.28 -6.31
C TRP A 63 -2.88 -20.40 -5.24
N LEU A 64 -3.19 -20.01 -3.99
CA LEU A 64 -2.22 -20.07 -2.89
C LEU A 64 -1.74 -21.51 -2.65
N MET A 65 -2.65 -22.49 -2.69
CA MET A 65 -2.33 -23.91 -2.51
C MET A 65 -1.50 -24.53 -3.65
N ARG A 66 -1.40 -23.88 -4.82
CA ARG A 66 -0.52 -24.33 -5.91
C ARG A 66 0.93 -23.85 -5.75
N LEU A 67 1.15 -22.83 -4.93
CA LEU A 67 2.50 -22.36 -4.62
C LEU A 67 3.22 -23.39 -3.74
N SER A 68 4.55 -23.37 -3.77
CA SER A 68 5.31 -24.08 -2.75
C SER A 68 5.04 -23.47 -1.36
N PRO A 69 5.23 -24.23 -0.27
CA PRO A 69 5.02 -23.71 1.09
C PRO A 69 5.82 -22.43 1.38
N GLN A 70 7.04 -22.31 0.84
CA GLN A 70 7.86 -21.11 0.99
C GLN A 70 7.27 -19.92 0.24
N GLU A 71 6.89 -20.10 -1.03
CA GLU A 71 6.29 -19.02 -1.83
C GLU A 71 4.96 -18.54 -1.23
N ALA A 72 4.14 -19.46 -0.73
CA ALA A 72 2.92 -19.09 -0.02
C ALA A 72 3.22 -18.30 1.26
N HIS A 73 4.23 -18.70 2.02
CA HIS A 73 4.67 -17.97 3.22
C HIS A 73 5.15 -16.56 2.87
N ASP A 74 6.05 -16.42 1.89
CA ASP A 74 6.60 -15.13 1.47
C ASP A 74 5.49 -14.17 1.00
N VAL A 75 4.49 -14.68 0.28
CA VAL A 75 3.31 -13.92 -0.17
C VAL A 75 2.51 -13.36 1.02
N LEU A 76 2.30 -14.17 2.07
CA LEU A 76 1.54 -13.77 3.25
C LEU A 76 2.36 -12.84 4.15
N GLU A 77 3.60 -13.21 4.48
CA GLU A 77 4.50 -12.48 5.39
C GLU A 77 4.73 -11.04 4.93
N LEU A 78 4.89 -10.82 3.62
CA LEU A 78 5.08 -9.50 3.05
C LEU A 78 3.88 -8.56 3.33
N ARG A 79 2.65 -9.07 3.30
CA ARG A 79 1.45 -8.27 3.65
C ARG A 79 1.33 -8.10 5.16
N LEU A 80 1.56 -9.15 5.94
CA LEU A 80 1.49 -9.10 7.40
C LEU A 80 2.48 -8.06 7.97
N THR A 81 3.68 -7.97 7.41
CA THR A 81 4.67 -6.95 7.80
C THR A 81 4.14 -5.53 7.58
N ARG A 82 3.32 -5.29 6.55
CA ARG A 82 2.70 -3.98 6.28
C ARG A 82 1.55 -3.68 7.23
N ILE A 83 0.81 -4.69 7.66
CA ILE A 83 -0.19 -4.53 8.72
C ILE A 83 0.47 -4.01 9.99
N GLU A 84 1.65 -4.52 10.34
CA GLU A 84 2.43 -4.01 11.48
C GLU A 84 2.90 -2.57 11.30
N GLN A 85 3.19 -2.13 10.07
CA GLN A 85 3.48 -0.72 9.78
C GLN A 85 2.25 0.18 10.00
N LEU A 86 1.06 -0.27 9.61
CA LEU A 86 -0.19 0.44 9.90
C LEU A 86 -0.49 0.47 11.40
N ARG A 87 -0.14 -0.60 12.12
CA ARG A 87 -0.24 -0.63 13.59
C ARG A 87 0.69 0.41 14.22
N ALA A 88 1.94 0.49 13.75
CA ALA A 88 2.91 1.50 14.19
C ALA A 88 2.40 2.93 13.95
N LEU A 89 1.86 3.19 12.75
CA LEU A 89 1.26 4.48 12.39
C LEU A 89 0.15 4.90 13.36
N LEU A 90 -0.74 3.97 13.72
CA LEU A 90 -1.88 4.28 14.59
C LEU A 90 -1.46 4.64 16.03
N VAL A 91 -0.38 4.02 16.52
CA VAL A 91 0.09 4.17 17.91
C VAL A 91 1.20 5.20 18.08
N ASP A 92 1.82 5.67 16.99
CA ASP A 92 2.85 6.71 17.06
C ASP A 92 2.21 8.04 17.53
N PRO A 93 2.57 8.54 18.74
CA PRO A 93 2.02 9.79 19.26
C PRO A 93 2.52 11.02 18.51
N ASP A 94 3.59 10.89 17.75
CA ASP A 94 4.19 11.98 16.99
C ASP A 94 3.61 12.08 15.58
N TRP A 95 2.85 11.07 15.16
CA TRP A 95 2.10 11.07 13.91
C TRP A 95 0.66 11.53 14.14
N ASP A 96 0.24 12.54 13.39
CA ASP A 96 -1.10 13.14 13.51
C ASP A 96 -1.92 12.82 12.26
N ALA A 97 -2.33 11.54 12.20
CA ALA A 97 -3.36 11.04 11.30
C ALA A 97 -4.73 11.62 11.69
N ASP A 98 -5.52 12.00 10.69
CA ASP A 98 -6.85 12.56 10.96
C ASP A 98 -7.79 11.55 11.64
N ALA A 99 -8.83 12.05 12.30
CA ALA A 99 -9.75 11.22 13.07
C ALA A 99 -10.48 10.16 12.23
N ALA A 100 -10.77 10.43 10.95
CA ALA A 100 -11.42 9.49 10.06
C ALA A 100 -10.46 8.36 9.65
N MET A 101 -9.19 8.70 9.34
CA MET A 101 -8.13 7.74 9.07
C MET A 101 -7.88 6.83 10.27
N ARG A 102 -7.74 7.40 11.47
CA ARG A 102 -7.60 6.63 12.72
C ARG A 102 -8.77 5.68 12.97
N ALA A 103 -10.00 6.11 12.70
CA ALA A 103 -11.18 5.27 12.84
C ALA A 103 -11.19 4.10 11.83
N ARG A 104 -10.79 4.35 10.58
CA ARG A 104 -10.66 3.30 9.55
C ARG A 104 -9.56 2.30 9.89
N LEU A 105 -8.39 2.79 10.30
CA LEU A 105 -7.27 1.94 10.75
C LEU A 105 -7.67 1.09 11.97
N GLY A 106 -8.33 1.69 12.96
CA GLY A 106 -8.83 0.97 14.12
C GLY A 106 -9.81 -0.15 13.73
N LYS A 107 -10.71 0.11 12.76
CA LYS A 107 -11.61 -0.91 12.24
C LYS A 107 -10.87 -2.04 11.51
N LEU A 108 -9.90 -1.69 10.64
CA LEU A 108 -9.08 -2.67 9.93
C LEU A 108 -8.31 -3.57 10.91
N LEU A 109 -7.61 -2.97 11.88
CA LEU A 109 -6.84 -3.74 12.87
C LEU A 109 -7.76 -4.57 13.79
N SER A 110 -8.95 -4.07 14.12
CA SER A 110 -9.93 -4.85 14.88
C SER A 110 -10.48 -6.06 14.13
N TYR A 111 -10.40 -6.07 12.80
CA TYR A 111 -10.69 -7.25 12.00
C TYR A 111 -9.58 -8.28 12.18
N PHE A 112 -8.31 -7.88 11.98
CA PHE A 112 -7.14 -8.77 12.11
C PHE A 112 -6.94 -9.34 13.52
N ASP A 113 -7.39 -8.63 14.56
CA ASP A 113 -7.25 -9.12 15.94
C ASP A 113 -8.30 -10.22 16.29
N ARG A 114 -9.11 -10.70 15.33
CA ARG A 114 -10.14 -11.75 15.53
C ARG A 114 -9.62 -13.14 15.12
N ALA A 115 -9.50 -14.05 16.08
CA ALA A 115 -9.05 -15.43 15.82
C ALA A 115 -10.06 -16.33 15.05
N GLU A 116 -11.32 -15.91 14.92
CA GLU A 116 -12.42 -16.63 14.24
C GLU A 116 -13.08 -15.67 13.25
N ASP A 117 -12.32 -15.27 12.23
CA ASP A 117 -12.72 -14.40 11.14
C ASP A 117 -13.25 -15.20 9.94
N LEU A 118 -13.10 -14.71 8.69
CA LEU A 118 -13.70 -15.37 7.53
C LEU A 118 -13.09 -16.75 7.29
N ILE A 119 -11.78 -16.91 7.50
CA ILE A 119 -11.07 -18.18 7.43
C ILE A 119 -10.24 -18.33 8.70
N ALA A 120 -10.80 -18.99 9.71
CA ALA A 120 -10.13 -19.16 11.00
C ALA A 120 -8.63 -19.46 10.88
N ASP A 121 -7.81 -18.72 11.62
CA ASP A 121 -6.34 -18.79 11.65
C ASP A 121 -5.78 -20.22 11.77
N SER A 122 -6.52 -21.09 12.47
CA SER A 122 -6.16 -22.50 12.65
C SER A 122 -6.22 -23.34 11.37
N THR A 123 -6.78 -22.80 10.29
CA THR A 123 -6.90 -23.48 8.99
C THR A 123 -5.52 -23.62 8.35
N PRO A 124 -5.00 -24.86 8.17
CA PRO A 124 -3.66 -25.06 7.63
C PRO A 124 -3.49 -24.40 6.26
N ALA A 125 -2.38 -23.67 6.09
CA ALA A 125 -1.98 -22.94 4.88
C ALA A 125 -2.90 -21.80 4.40
N LEU A 126 -4.09 -21.61 4.99
CA LEU A 126 -5.11 -20.67 4.50
C LEU A 126 -5.60 -19.69 5.56
N GLY A 127 -5.31 -19.92 6.85
CA GLY A 127 -5.88 -19.13 7.95
C GLY A 127 -5.56 -17.63 7.95
N LEU A 128 -4.60 -17.16 7.14
CA LEU A 128 -4.28 -15.72 7.01
C LEU A 128 -4.66 -15.16 5.64
N LEU A 129 -5.36 -15.95 4.82
CA LEU A 129 -5.65 -15.57 3.44
C LEU A 129 -6.67 -14.43 3.39
N ASP A 130 -7.67 -14.46 4.25
CA ASP A 130 -8.70 -13.44 4.34
C ASP A 130 -8.18 -12.14 4.95
N ASP A 131 -7.30 -12.20 5.95
CA ASP A 131 -6.54 -11.05 6.44
C ASP A 131 -5.77 -10.35 5.32
N VAL A 132 -4.99 -11.12 4.58
CA VAL A 132 -4.20 -10.62 3.45
C VAL A 132 -5.10 -10.08 2.33
N LEU A 133 -6.24 -10.71 2.08
CA LEU A 133 -7.22 -10.21 1.12
C LEU A 133 -7.87 -8.90 1.59
N MET A 134 -8.28 -8.82 2.86
CA MET A 134 -8.86 -7.62 3.47
C MET A 134 -7.87 -6.46 3.38
N PHE A 135 -6.61 -6.71 3.76
CA PHE A 135 -5.53 -5.73 3.63
C PHE A 135 -5.37 -5.25 2.19
N GLU A 136 -5.24 -6.16 1.21
CA GLU A 136 -5.00 -5.78 -0.19
C GLU A 136 -6.16 -4.98 -0.79
N LEU A 137 -7.40 -5.37 -0.51
CA LEU A 137 -8.56 -4.67 -1.05
C LEU A 137 -8.82 -3.33 -0.34
N ALA A 138 -8.39 -3.17 0.91
CA ALA A 138 -8.50 -1.92 1.64
C ALA A 138 -7.28 -0.98 1.45
N TRP A 139 -6.13 -1.51 1.01
CA TRP A 139 -4.87 -0.78 0.86
C TRP A 139 -4.97 0.57 0.12
N PRO A 140 -5.73 0.71 -0.99
CA PRO A 140 -5.83 1.99 -1.70
C PRO A 140 -6.30 3.17 -0.84
N VAL A 141 -7.03 2.90 0.25
CA VAL A 141 -7.49 3.93 1.21
C VAL A 141 -6.38 4.37 2.15
N PHE A 142 -5.42 3.49 2.47
CA PHE A 142 -4.37 3.71 3.45
C PHE A 142 -3.01 4.05 2.83
N GLU A 143 -2.83 3.78 1.54
CA GLU A 143 -1.55 3.88 0.85
C GLU A 143 -0.88 5.25 1.02
N ALA A 144 -1.62 6.34 0.78
CA ALA A 144 -1.09 7.69 0.89
C ALA A 144 -0.58 8.00 2.31
N GLU A 145 -1.42 7.71 3.31
CA GLU A 145 -1.09 7.93 4.73
C GLU A 145 0.12 7.09 5.15
N ALA A 146 0.15 5.82 4.76
CA ALA A 146 1.28 4.94 5.05
C ALA A 146 2.57 5.50 4.45
N VAL A 147 2.55 5.85 3.15
CA VAL A 147 3.70 6.42 2.43
C VAL A 147 4.24 7.67 3.13
N GLU A 148 3.37 8.58 3.56
CA GLU A 148 3.76 9.79 4.28
C GLU A 148 4.35 9.48 5.66
N TYR A 149 3.73 8.56 6.42
CA TYR A 149 4.23 8.12 7.71
C TYR A 149 5.62 7.47 7.61
N GLY A 150 5.84 6.63 6.59
CA GLY A 150 7.14 6.03 6.32
C GLY A 150 8.22 7.07 6.06
N ASP A 151 7.92 8.07 5.22
CA ASP A 151 8.85 9.17 4.95
C ASP A 151 9.13 10.03 6.19
N PHE A 152 8.14 10.24 7.05
CA PHE A 152 8.32 10.90 8.33
C PHE A 152 9.23 10.11 9.28
N CYS A 153 9.05 8.79 9.36
CA CYS A 153 9.92 7.92 10.16
C CYS A 153 11.37 7.98 9.68
N ASP A 154 11.59 7.89 8.37
CA ASP A 154 12.91 7.99 7.76
C ASP A 154 13.56 9.36 8.06
N TYR A 155 12.79 10.44 7.95
CA TYR A 155 13.27 11.79 8.27
C TYR A 155 13.68 11.94 9.74
N ARG A 156 12.87 11.45 10.69
CA ARG A 156 13.24 11.46 12.11
C ARG A 156 14.53 10.69 12.36
N ALA A 157 14.67 9.53 11.71
CA ALA A 157 15.82 8.64 11.87
C ALA A 157 17.11 9.21 11.25
N SER A 158 17.03 9.98 10.15
CA SER A 158 18.21 10.55 9.51
C SER A 158 18.58 11.92 10.07
N GLU A 159 17.61 12.83 10.15
CA GLU A 159 17.87 14.25 10.43
C GLU A 159 17.91 14.58 11.93
N HIS A 160 17.39 13.69 12.79
CA HIS A 160 17.32 13.86 14.25
C HIS A 160 16.81 15.26 14.66
N PRO A 161 15.65 15.70 14.15
CA PRO A 161 15.14 17.03 14.43
C PRO A 161 14.91 17.22 15.93
N GLY A 162 15.35 18.35 16.47
CA GLY A 162 15.06 18.73 17.86
C GLY A 162 13.63 19.23 18.04
N GLY A 163 13.16 19.24 19.28
CA GLY A 163 11.83 19.78 19.63
C GLY A 163 10.80 18.70 19.97
N ASP A 164 9.58 19.15 20.26
CA ASP A 164 8.44 18.26 20.47
C ASP A 164 7.89 17.71 19.13
N ALA A 165 6.96 16.77 19.20
CA ALA A 165 6.45 16.10 18.01
C ALA A 165 5.84 17.05 16.96
N PRO A 166 5.01 18.05 17.33
CA PRO A 166 4.52 19.03 16.37
C PRO A 166 5.65 19.81 15.68
N ALA A 167 6.70 20.18 16.41
CA ALA A 167 7.85 20.87 15.83
C ALA A 167 8.62 19.98 14.84
N GLN A 168 8.86 18.71 15.18
CA GLN A 168 9.54 17.77 14.29
C GLN A 168 8.72 17.52 13.01
N ARG A 169 7.40 17.36 13.13
CA ARG A 169 6.50 17.22 11.97
C ARG A 169 6.49 18.48 11.10
N ALA A 170 6.46 19.66 11.71
CA ALA A 170 6.52 20.92 10.96
C ALA A 170 7.85 21.08 10.21
N ALA A 171 8.97 20.69 10.83
CA ALA A 171 10.28 20.68 10.17
C ALA A 171 10.29 19.75 8.96
N TRP A 172 9.84 18.51 9.14
CA TRP A 172 9.67 17.53 8.06
C TRP A 172 8.83 18.07 6.89
N LEU A 173 7.64 18.61 7.18
CA LEU A 173 6.74 19.17 6.15
C LEU A 173 7.40 20.33 5.39
N ASN A 174 8.09 21.23 6.09
CA ASN A 174 8.78 22.35 5.47
C ASN A 174 9.88 21.88 4.51
N ASP A 175 10.68 20.90 4.92
CA ASP A 175 11.75 20.34 4.09
C ASP A 175 11.19 19.64 2.85
N ARG A 176 10.08 18.90 3.00
CA ARG A 176 9.39 18.27 1.86
C ARG A 176 8.80 19.29 0.89
N LEU A 177 8.21 20.37 1.39
CA LEU A 177 7.72 21.45 0.55
C LEU A 177 8.88 22.15 -0.19
N ALA A 178 10.02 22.35 0.45
CA ALA A 178 11.21 22.90 -0.17
C ALA A 178 11.77 21.99 -1.28
N GLU A 179 11.83 20.68 -1.04
CA GLU A 179 12.25 19.70 -2.04
C GLU A 179 11.30 19.69 -3.26
N LEU A 180 9.99 19.66 -3.04
CA LEU A 180 8.99 19.73 -4.11
C LEU A 180 9.08 21.03 -4.92
N ALA A 181 9.33 22.16 -4.25
CA ALA A 181 9.52 23.45 -4.92
C ALA A 181 10.77 23.45 -5.83
N LEU A 182 11.87 22.85 -5.35
CA LEU A 182 13.10 22.70 -6.13
C LEU A 182 12.88 21.79 -7.36
N LEU A 183 12.20 20.65 -7.18
CA LEU A 183 11.86 19.74 -8.28
C LEU A 183 11.00 20.43 -9.35
N ARG A 184 9.96 21.17 -8.93
CA ARG A 184 9.12 21.96 -9.85
C ARG A 184 9.92 23.03 -10.57
N HIS A 185 10.89 23.65 -9.90
CA HIS A 185 11.78 24.62 -10.53
C HIS A 185 12.68 23.95 -11.59
N HIS A 186 13.30 22.81 -11.27
CA HIS A 186 14.13 22.06 -12.21
C HIS A 186 13.33 21.58 -13.43
N ALA A 187 12.13 21.05 -13.23
CA ALA A 187 11.25 20.64 -14.33
C ALA A 187 10.95 21.82 -15.27
N ARG A 188 10.58 22.98 -14.71
CA ARG A 188 10.31 24.20 -15.49
C ARG A 188 11.54 24.67 -16.28
N VAL A 189 12.72 24.68 -15.66
CA VAL A 189 13.98 25.10 -16.32
C VAL A 189 14.35 24.13 -17.44
N HIS A 190 14.20 22.82 -17.21
CA HIS A 190 14.41 21.79 -18.22
C HIS A 190 13.46 21.97 -19.42
N ASP A 191 12.18 22.24 -19.17
CA ASP A 191 11.19 22.49 -20.23
C ASP A 191 11.46 23.81 -20.98
N SER A 192 12.15 24.77 -20.35
CA SER A 192 12.42 26.09 -20.93
C SER A 192 13.71 26.15 -21.78
N HIS A 193 14.59 25.15 -21.73
CA HIS A 193 15.94 25.23 -22.32
C HIS A 193 16.30 24.08 -23.26
N TYR A 194 15.58 23.93 -24.38
CA TYR A 194 16.13 23.32 -25.62
C TYR A 194 15.51 23.85 -26.93
N ALA A 195 14.57 24.80 -26.89
CA ALA A 195 13.80 25.23 -28.06
C ALA A 195 14.01 26.71 -28.46
N ASP A 196 15.20 27.27 -28.24
CA ASP A 196 15.58 28.53 -28.87
C ASP A 196 17.04 28.52 -29.32
N VAL A 197 17.41 27.46 -30.06
CA VAL A 197 18.54 27.56 -30.99
C VAL A 197 17.99 28.26 -32.23
N HIS A 198 17.95 29.59 -32.18
CA HIS A 198 18.11 30.38 -33.39
C HIS A 198 19.42 29.91 -34.03
N VAL A 199 19.32 29.11 -35.09
CA VAL A 199 20.47 28.80 -35.96
C VAL A 199 20.93 30.15 -36.52
N PRO A 200 22.10 30.68 -36.14
CA PRO A 200 22.61 31.87 -36.79
C PRO A 200 22.97 31.44 -38.22
N ASP A 201 22.21 31.94 -39.20
CA ASP A 201 22.58 31.84 -40.61
C ASP A 201 23.75 32.80 -40.87
N THR A 202 24.93 32.42 -40.40
CA THR A 202 26.18 33.09 -40.73
C THR A 202 27.23 32.04 -41.02
N THR A 203 27.32 31.67 -42.29
CA THR A 203 28.43 30.91 -42.84
C THR A 203 29.71 31.71 -42.66
N PHE A 204 30.56 31.31 -41.73
CA PHE A 204 31.90 31.89 -41.59
C PHE A 204 32.74 31.52 -42.82
N ARG A 205 33.07 32.49 -43.68
CA ARG A 205 34.11 32.33 -44.71
C ARG A 205 35.47 32.65 -44.11
N VAL A 206 36.32 31.63 -44.02
CA VAL A 206 37.76 31.80 -43.75
C VAL A 206 38.44 32.19 -45.06
N VAL A 207 39.08 33.35 -45.09
CA VAL A 207 39.89 33.83 -46.22
C VAL A 207 41.35 33.66 -45.80
N TRP A 208 42.12 32.92 -46.60
CA TRP A 208 43.58 32.77 -46.50
C TRP A 208 44.28 33.81 -47.37
#